data_AF-A0A7C5HZV0-F1
#
_entry.id   AF-A0A7C5HZV0-F1
#
_cell.length_a   1.000
_cell.length_b   1.000
_cell.length_c   1.000
_cell.angle_alpha   90.00
_cell.angle_beta   90.00
_cell.angle_gamma   90.00
#
_symmetry.space_group_name_H-M   'P 1'
#
loop_
_entity.id
_entity.type
_entity.pdbx_description
1 polymer ?
#
loop_
_entity_poly.entity_id
_entity_poly.type
_entity_poly.pdbx_seq_one_letter_code
_entity_poly.pdbx_strand_id
1 'polypeptide(L)'
;MSDRSQFGYAEFAQNADEVYSRIVDGNAYGDCEDYAVLLGVMCLGAGLRSAIVLAPEHAATLVYVPGYERANRVLAVNGDRGWVWAEATGGNNPFGWMPEQCVGADLVAYELRDEGLPPLAHQDKPVVQLARSTGTGFALPVPPFFLVVALLWLISAVGRRGVSARP
;
A
#
# COMPACT_ATOMS: atom_id res chain seq x y z
N MET A 1 1.46 4.11 -20.23
CA MET A 1 1.23 3.34 -21.46
C MET A 1 0.95 1.95 -21.00
N SER A 2 -0.17 1.36 -21.41
CA SER A 2 -0.50 -0.01 -21.04
C SER A 2 0.49 -1.01 -21.64
N ASP A 3 0.72 -2.16 -21.02
CA ASP A 3 1.54 -3.24 -21.60
C ASP A 3 1.09 -3.62 -23.02
N ARG A 4 -0.23 -3.62 -23.25
CA ARG A 4 -0.81 -3.82 -24.58
C ARG A 4 -0.37 -2.76 -25.59
N SER A 5 -0.33 -1.49 -25.19
CA SER A 5 0.10 -0.38 -26.06
C SER A 5 1.61 -0.37 -26.31
N GLN A 6 2.40 -0.79 -25.33
CA GLN A 6 3.85 -0.71 -25.36
C GLN A 6 4.50 -1.94 -26.02
N PHE A 7 3.92 -3.12 -25.80
CA PHE A 7 4.50 -4.41 -26.20
C PHE A 7 3.61 -5.22 -27.14
N GLY A 8 2.34 -4.84 -27.33
CA GLY A 8 1.42 -5.52 -28.26
C GLY A 8 0.90 -6.87 -27.78
N TYR A 9 1.17 -7.23 -26.52
CA TYR A 9 0.72 -8.49 -25.90
C TYR A 9 -0.61 -8.29 -25.14
N ALA A 10 -1.32 -9.40 -24.91
CA ALA A 10 -2.52 -9.44 -24.08
C ALA A 10 -2.18 -9.68 -22.58
N GLU A 11 -0.91 -9.58 -22.21
CA GLU A 11 -0.45 -9.77 -20.84
C GLU A 11 -0.85 -8.58 -19.98
N PHE A 12 -1.20 -8.87 -18.72
CA PHE A 12 -1.87 -7.94 -17.80
C PHE A 12 -0.91 -7.21 -16.86
N ALA A 13 0.38 -7.55 -16.89
CA ALA A 13 1.46 -7.02 -16.08
C ALA A 13 2.78 -7.60 -16.61
N GLN A 14 3.90 -6.94 -16.34
CA GLN A 14 5.20 -7.43 -16.77
C GLN A 14 5.52 -8.77 -16.10
N ASN A 15 5.97 -9.74 -16.89
CA ASN A 15 6.47 -10.99 -16.32
C ASN A 15 7.80 -10.76 -15.59
N ALA A 16 8.20 -11.71 -14.74
CA ALA A 16 9.37 -11.55 -13.87
C ALA A 16 10.67 -11.30 -14.65
N ASP A 17 10.77 -11.88 -15.84
CA ASP A 17 11.88 -11.82 -16.78
C ASP A 17 11.96 -10.43 -17.44
N GLU A 18 10.82 -9.86 -17.82
CA GLU A 18 10.70 -8.48 -18.31
C GLU A 18 11.09 -7.47 -17.23
N VAL A 19 10.53 -7.61 -16.02
CA VAL A 19 10.91 -6.77 -14.87
C VAL A 19 12.40 -6.89 -14.60
N TYR A 20 12.96 -8.11 -14.62
CA TYR A 20 14.39 -8.34 -14.44
C TYR A 20 15.23 -7.61 -15.50
N SER A 21 14.84 -7.69 -16.77
CA SER A 21 15.54 -6.97 -17.85
C SER A 21 15.56 -5.46 -17.61
N ARG A 22 14.44 -4.88 -17.17
CA ARG A 22 14.34 -3.45 -16.85
C ARG A 22 15.13 -3.06 -15.61
N ILE A 23 15.26 -3.96 -14.62
CA ILE A 23 16.10 -3.74 -13.44
C ILE A 23 17.58 -3.68 -13.85
N VAL A 24 18.02 -4.59 -14.72
CA VAL A 24 19.40 -4.60 -15.24
C VAL A 24 19.72 -3.29 -15.97
N ASP A 25 18.74 -2.76 -16.70
CA ASP A 25 18.85 -1.47 -17.40
C ASP A 25 18.69 -0.24 -16.48
N GLY A 26 18.46 -0.44 -15.17
CA GLY A 26 18.30 0.63 -14.18
C GLY A 26 17.02 1.45 -14.34
N ASN A 27 16.03 0.93 -15.09
CA ASN A 27 14.82 1.66 -15.47
C ASN A 27 13.54 0.84 -15.20
N ALA A 28 13.56 -0.02 -14.19
CA ALA A 28 12.35 -0.72 -13.75
C ALA A 28 11.42 0.26 -13.03
N TYR A 29 10.22 0.40 -13.56
CA TYR A 29 9.13 1.15 -12.97
C TYR A 29 7.85 0.35 -13.22
N GLY A 30 7.10 0.05 -12.16
CA GLY A 30 5.80 -0.60 -12.31
C GLY A 30 4.81 0.35 -12.97
N ASP A 31 4.05 -0.12 -13.94
CA ASP A 31 3.00 0.67 -14.59
C ASP A 31 1.63 0.47 -13.90
N CYS A 32 0.56 1.01 -14.50
CA CYS A 32 -0.77 0.93 -13.87
C CYS A 32 -1.24 -0.52 -13.72
N GLU A 33 -0.83 -1.40 -14.63
CA GLU A 33 -1.08 -2.83 -14.63
C GLU A 33 -0.44 -3.51 -13.41
N ASP A 34 0.86 -3.32 -13.19
CA ASP A 34 1.58 -3.89 -12.06
C ASP A 34 0.98 -3.46 -10.71
N TYR A 35 0.67 -2.17 -10.58
CA TYR A 35 0.07 -1.63 -9.36
C TYR A 35 -1.37 -2.10 -9.15
N ALA A 36 -2.15 -2.25 -10.22
CA ALA A 36 -3.52 -2.77 -10.15
C ALA A 36 -3.53 -4.23 -9.69
N VAL A 37 -2.63 -5.05 -10.22
CA VAL A 37 -2.47 -6.46 -9.80
C VAL A 37 -2.02 -6.52 -8.35
N LEU A 38 -0.99 -5.76 -7.97
CA LEU A 38 -0.48 -5.73 -6.59
C LEU A 38 -1.57 -5.33 -5.59
N LEU A 39 -2.29 -4.23 -5.84
CA LEU A 39 -3.37 -3.77 -4.97
C LEU A 39 -4.52 -4.80 -4.93
N GLY A 40 -4.89 -5.37 -6.08
CA GLY A 40 -5.93 -6.39 -6.17
C GLY A 40 -5.61 -7.62 -5.32
N VAL A 41 -4.38 -8.13 -5.39
CA VAL A 41 -3.92 -9.27 -4.59
C VAL A 41 -3.86 -8.91 -3.10
N MET A 42 -3.43 -7.69 -2.74
CA MET A 42 -3.46 -7.24 -1.35
C MET A 42 -4.88 -7.19 -0.77
N CYS A 43 -5.86 -6.71 -1.55
CA CYS A 43 -7.26 -6.74 -1.16
C CYS A 43 -7.77 -8.18 -0.96
N LEU A 44 -7.43 -9.07 -1.89
CA LEU A 44 -7.78 -10.49 -1.81
C LEU A 44 -7.22 -11.13 -0.53
N GLY A 45 -5.93 -10.90 -0.23
CA GLY A 45 -5.28 -11.37 0.99
C GLY A 45 -5.85 -10.74 2.28
N ALA A 46 -6.46 -9.57 2.19
CA ALA A 46 -7.19 -8.94 3.29
C ALA A 46 -8.63 -9.49 3.46
N GLY A 47 -9.03 -10.48 2.66
CA GLY A 47 -10.37 -11.07 2.68
C GLY A 47 -11.43 -10.24 1.94
N LEU A 48 -11.02 -9.27 1.13
CA LEU A 48 -11.92 -8.49 0.28
C LEU A 48 -11.95 -9.09 -1.12
N ARG A 49 -13.12 -9.13 -1.77
CA ARG A 49 -13.19 -9.46 -3.19
C ARG A 49 -12.61 -8.29 -3.99
N SER A 50 -11.78 -8.62 -4.97
CA SER A 50 -11.13 -7.64 -5.85
C SER A 50 -11.16 -8.13 -7.30
N ALA A 51 -11.02 -7.20 -8.23
CA ALA A 51 -10.94 -7.47 -9.66
C ALA A 51 -9.93 -6.53 -10.31
N ILE A 52 -9.36 -6.93 -11.44
CA ILE A 52 -8.62 -6.03 -12.31
C ILE A 52 -9.58 -5.51 -13.36
N VAL A 53 -9.58 -4.19 -13.59
CA VAL A 53 -10.35 -3.56 -14.67
C VAL A 53 -9.40 -2.92 -15.66
N LEU A 54 -9.63 -3.24 -16.94
CA LEU A 54 -8.98 -2.60 -18.07
C LEU A 54 -9.93 -1.57 -18.67
N ALA A 55 -9.43 -0.36 -18.78
CA ALA A 55 -9.99 0.71 -19.59
C ALA A 55 -9.01 1.02 -20.74
N PRO A 56 -9.41 1.77 -21.78
CA PRO A 56 -8.48 2.19 -22.82
C PRO A 56 -7.27 2.92 -22.20
N GLU A 57 -6.06 2.38 -22.46
CA GLU A 57 -4.78 2.89 -21.96
C GLU A 57 -4.63 3.00 -20.44
N HIS A 58 -5.45 2.27 -19.66
CA HIS A 58 -5.43 2.38 -18.21
C HIS A 58 -5.89 1.08 -17.53
N ALA A 59 -5.18 0.67 -16.47
CA ALA A 59 -5.56 -0.44 -15.63
C ALA A 59 -5.78 0.03 -14.19
N ALA A 60 -6.76 -0.56 -13.50
CA ALA A 60 -7.02 -0.27 -12.10
C ALA A 60 -7.55 -1.50 -11.36
N THR A 61 -7.62 -1.40 -10.04
CA THR A 61 -8.27 -2.40 -9.20
C THR A 61 -9.73 -2.00 -8.98
N LEU A 62 -10.64 -2.96 -8.98
CA LEU A 62 -11.97 -2.81 -8.39
C LEU A 62 -12.01 -3.57 -7.06
N VAL A 63 -12.63 -2.98 -6.05
CA VAL A 63 -12.85 -3.62 -4.75
C VAL A 63 -14.35 -3.72 -4.51
N TYR A 64 -14.84 -4.90 -4.10
CA TYR A 64 -16.25 -5.11 -3.82
C TYR A 64 -16.60 -4.54 -2.43
N VAL A 65 -17.25 -3.38 -2.41
CA VAL A 65 -17.66 -2.68 -1.18
C VAL A 65 -19.11 -2.21 -1.33
N PRO A 66 -20.10 -3.13 -1.21
CA PRO A 66 -21.50 -2.77 -1.37
C PRO A 66 -21.92 -1.73 -0.34
N GLY A 67 -22.65 -0.70 -0.78
CA GLY A 67 -23.10 0.41 0.07
C GLY A 67 -22.07 1.53 0.30
N TYR A 68 -20.92 1.50 -0.37
CA TYR A 68 -19.95 2.61 -0.26
C TYR A 68 -20.43 3.87 -1.01
N GLU A 69 -20.87 4.87 -0.24
CA GLU A 69 -21.55 6.08 -0.78
C GLU A 69 -20.59 7.13 -1.34
N ARG A 70 -19.29 7.06 -1.02
CA ARG A 70 -18.31 8.07 -1.44
C ARG A 70 -17.74 7.83 -2.83
N ALA A 71 -18.13 6.73 -3.49
CA ALA A 71 -17.73 6.48 -4.87
C ALA A 71 -18.50 7.39 -5.84
N ASN A 72 -17.81 7.96 -6.82
CA ASN A 72 -18.48 8.71 -7.89
C ASN A 72 -19.22 7.77 -8.85
N ARG A 73 -18.80 6.51 -8.94
CA ARG A 73 -19.40 5.44 -9.74
C ARG A 73 -19.35 4.11 -9.00
N VAL A 74 -20.43 3.35 -9.09
CA VAL A 74 -20.50 1.98 -8.60
C VAL A 74 -20.73 1.08 -9.81
N LEU A 75 -19.82 0.15 -10.01
CA LEU A 75 -19.82 -0.76 -11.15
C LEU A 75 -20.46 -2.10 -10.78
N ALA A 76 -20.76 -2.88 -11.82
CA ALA A 76 -21.18 -4.26 -11.71
C ALA A 76 -20.18 -5.16 -12.44
N VAL A 77 -19.75 -6.23 -11.79
CA VAL A 77 -18.89 -7.28 -12.38
C VAL A 77 -19.64 -8.59 -12.23
N ASN A 78 -19.77 -9.36 -13.32
CA ASN A 78 -20.50 -10.63 -13.35
C ASN A 78 -21.95 -10.56 -12.79
N GLY A 79 -22.61 -9.39 -12.90
CA GLY A 79 -23.96 -9.14 -12.38
C GLY A 79 -24.02 -8.64 -10.94
N ASP A 80 -22.94 -8.76 -10.17
CA ASP A 80 -22.86 -8.23 -8.81
C ASP A 80 -22.60 -6.73 -8.84
N ARG A 81 -23.51 -5.92 -8.30
CA ARG A 81 -23.31 -4.48 -8.11
C ARG A 81 -22.63 -4.19 -6.77
N GLY A 82 -21.74 -3.21 -6.74
CA GLY A 82 -21.02 -2.81 -5.52
C GLY A 82 -19.52 -2.70 -5.70
N TRP A 83 -19.03 -2.77 -6.94
CA TRP A 83 -17.61 -2.66 -7.26
C TRP A 83 -17.19 -1.20 -7.33
N VAL A 84 -16.14 -0.87 -6.60
CA VAL A 84 -15.65 0.48 -6.39
C VAL A 84 -14.24 0.60 -6.97
N TRP A 85 -13.98 1.70 -7.70
CA TRP A 85 -12.67 1.98 -8.30
C TRP A 85 -11.60 2.22 -7.24
N ALA A 86 -10.45 1.56 -7.38
CA ALA A 86 -9.31 1.69 -6.49
C ALA A 86 -8.03 1.79 -7.32
N GLU A 87 -7.31 2.90 -7.16
CA GLU A 87 -6.11 3.19 -7.93
C GLU A 87 -4.97 3.53 -6.99
N ALA A 88 -3.87 2.79 -7.10
CA ALA A 88 -2.68 2.98 -6.27
C ALA A 88 -1.75 4.09 -6.78
N THR A 89 -1.96 4.57 -8.01
CA THR A 89 -1.06 5.48 -8.75
C THR A 89 -1.38 6.96 -8.58
N GLY A 90 -2.49 7.34 -7.94
CA GLY A 90 -2.93 8.73 -7.81
C GLY A 90 -2.86 9.27 -6.38
N GLY A 91 -1.89 10.14 -6.08
CA GLY A 91 -1.76 10.77 -4.74
C GLY A 91 -2.98 11.61 -4.30
N ASN A 92 -3.84 12.01 -5.25
CA ASN A 92 -5.04 12.81 -5.01
C ASN A 92 -6.34 12.10 -5.42
N ASN A 93 -6.30 10.83 -5.84
CA ASN A 93 -7.50 10.11 -6.27
C ASN A 93 -8.10 9.38 -5.07
N PRO A 94 -9.24 9.84 -4.52
CA PRO A 94 -9.84 9.17 -3.38
C PRO A 94 -10.36 7.79 -3.79
N PHE A 95 -10.35 6.85 -2.84
CA PHE A 95 -10.96 5.55 -3.05
C PHE A 95 -12.43 5.69 -3.50
N GLY A 96 -12.75 5.04 -4.62
CA GLY A 96 -14.03 5.10 -5.31
C GLY A 96 -14.17 6.21 -6.35
N TRP A 97 -13.09 6.96 -6.63
CA TRP A 97 -13.07 7.89 -7.76
C TRP A 97 -12.62 7.19 -9.03
N MET A 98 -13.55 7.06 -9.96
CA MET A 98 -13.31 6.61 -11.33
C MET A 98 -13.01 7.82 -12.24
N PRO A 99 -11.91 7.78 -13.02
CA PRO A 99 -11.59 8.83 -13.99
C PRO A 99 -12.71 9.05 -15.01
N GLU A 100 -12.99 10.31 -15.36
CA GLU A 100 -14.07 10.66 -16.30
C GLU A 100 -13.88 10.01 -17.68
N GLN A 101 -12.64 9.91 -18.14
CA GLN A 101 -12.27 9.26 -19.41
C GLN A 101 -12.61 7.77 -19.46
N CYS A 102 -12.74 7.11 -18.30
CA CYS A 102 -13.15 5.71 -18.21
C CYS A 102 -14.68 5.58 -18.15
N VAL A 103 -15.42 6.66 -17.87
CA VAL A 103 -16.89 6.61 -17.73
C VAL A 103 -17.52 6.42 -19.10
N GLY A 104 -18.23 5.30 -19.28
CA GLY A 104 -18.86 4.95 -20.55
C GLY A 104 -17.89 4.38 -21.58
N ALA A 105 -16.62 4.18 -21.22
CA ALA A 105 -15.67 3.43 -22.03
C ALA A 105 -15.98 1.93 -21.98
N ASP A 106 -15.49 1.19 -22.97
CA ASP A 106 -15.51 -0.27 -22.93
C ASP A 106 -14.55 -0.77 -21.86
N LEU A 107 -15.11 -1.34 -20.80
CA LEU A 107 -14.36 -1.88 -19.66
C LEU A 107 -14.37 -3.40 -19.70
N VAL A 108 -13.21 -4.01 -19.47
CA VAL A 108 -13.08 -5.46 -19.26
C VAL A 108 -12.62 -5.69 -17.84
N ALA A 109 -13.41 -6.40 -17.05
CA ALA A 109 -13.08 -6.71 -15.66
C ALA A 109 -12.86 -8.22 -15.47
N TYR A 110 -11.83 -8.56 -14.71
CA TYR A 110 -11.51 -9.93 -14.29
C TYR A 110 -11.44 -10.00 -12.77
N GLU A 111 -12.38 -10.72 -12.17
CA GLU A 111 -12.41 -10.94 -10.72
C GLU A 111 -11.26 -11.86 -10.30
N LEU A 112 -10.44 -11.39 -9.36
CA LEU A 112 -9.35 -12.15 -8.79
C LEU A 112 -9.91 -13.21 -7.85
N ARG A 113 -9.35 -14.41 -7.93
CA ARG A 113 -9.71 -15.52 -7.06
C ARG A 113 -8.47 -16.11 -6.42
N ASP A 114 -8.62 -16.49 -5.16
CA ASP A 114 -7.60 -17.25 -4.44
C ASP A 114 -7.73 -18.74 -4.79
N GLU A 115 -7.54 -19.04 -6.07
CA GLU A 115 -7.49 -20.41 -6.59
C GLU A 115 -6.03 -20.91 -6.68
N GLY A 116 -5.12 -20.23 -5.97
CA GLY A 116 -3.69 -20.52 -5.99
C GLY A 116 -3.39 -21.95 -5.58
N LEU A 117 -2.30 -22.50 -6.14
CA LEU A 117 -1.70 -23.71 -5.59
C LEU A 117 -1.38 -23.47 -4.11
N PRO A 118 -1.64 -24.43 -3.21
CA PRO A 118 -1.17 -24.31 -1.83
C PRO A 118 0.31 -23.94 -1.88
N PRO A 119 0.80 -23.06 -0.97
CA PRO A 119 2.19 -22.64 -0.99
C PRO A 119 3.05 -23.89 -1.15
N LEU A 120 3.78 -23.99 -2.27
CA LEU A 120 4.81 -25.02 -2.39
C LEU A 120 5.62 -24.88 -1.12
N ALA A 121 5.64 -25.92 -0.28
CA ALA A 121 6.36 -25.92 0.98
C ALA A 121 7.72 -25.29 0.67
N HIS A 122 7.96 -24.08 1.20
CA HIS A 122 9.15 -23.31 0.83
C HIS A 122 10.34 -24.24 1.09
N GLN A 123 10.95 -24.76 0.02
CA GLN A 123 12.09 -25.64 0.15
C GLN A 123 13.21 -24.78 0.73
N ASP A 124 13.43 -24.95 2.03
CA ASP A 124 14.60 -24.53 2.79
C ASP A 124 15.17 -23.15 2.45
N LYS A 125 14.32 -22.16 2.17
CA LYS A 125 14.77 -20.78 2.13
C LYS A 125 15.06 -20.40 3.58
N PRO A 126 16.31 -20.04 3.95
CA PRO A 126 16.61 -19.63 5.31
C PRO A 126 15.67 -18.47 5.65
N VAL A 127 14.88 -18.65 6.70
CA VAL A 127 14.07 -17.57 7.26
C VAL A 127 15.04 -16.48 7.67
N VAL A 128 15.17 -15.45 6.84
CA VAL A 128 15.92 -14.26 7.20
C VAL A 128 15.06 -13.55 8.23
N GLN A 129 15.33 -13.83 9.51
CA GLN A 129 14.83 -12.99 10.58
C GLN A 129 15.48 -11.62 10.39
N LEU A 130 14.71 -10.67 9.86
CA LEU A 130 15.08 -9.27 9.91
C LEU A 130 15.11 -8.88 11.39
N ALA A 131 16.29 -8.94 12.00
CA ALA A 131 16.52 -8.33 13.28
C ALA A 131 16.13 -6.86 13.11
N ARG A 132 15.07 -6.44 13.81
CA ARG A 132 14.76 -5.03 13.96
C ARG A 132 16.06 -4.38 14.43
N SER A 133 16.62 -3.48 13.65
CA SER A 133 17.71 -2.63 14.10
C SER A 133 17.18 -1.80 15.25
N THR A 134 17.22 -2.36 16.46
CA THR A 134 17.22 -1.59 17.68
C THR A 134 18.56 -0.91 17.69
N GLY A 135 18.59 0.28 17.09
CA GLY A 135 19.78 1.10 17.03
C GLY A 135 20.47 1.04 18.38
N THR A 136 21.76 0.75 18.34
CA THR A 136 22.70 0.79 19.45
C THR A 136 22.91 2.24 19.90
N GLY A 137 21.82 2.89 20.32
CA GLY A 137 21.83 4.07 21.14
C GLY A 137 21.41 3.62 22.53
N PHE A 138 22.21 3.96 23.54
CA PHE A 138 21.88 3.75 24.95
C PHE A 138 20.46 4.24 25.24
N ALA A 139 19.48 3.33 25.22
CA ALA A 139 18.12 3.60 25.61
C ALA A 139 18.07 3.55 27.13
N LEU A 140 18.25 4.70 27.77
CA LEU A 140 17.86 4.87 29.16
C LEU A 140 16.37 4.46 29.27
N PRO A 141 15.96 3.67 30.27
CA PRO A 141 14.57 3.21 30.44
C PRO A 141 13.57 4.33 30.73
N VAL A 142 13.99 5.58 30.60
CA VAL A 142 13.25 6.79 30.93
C VAL A 142 13.32 7.73 29.72
N PRO A 143 12.16 8.12 29.13
CA PRO A 143 12.12 9.11 28.07
C PRO A 143 12.86 10.40 28.50
N PRO A 144 13.66 11.04 27.63
CA PRO A 144 14.50 12.19 27.97
C PRO A 144 13.73 13.36 28.60
N PHE A 145 12.42 13.47 28.30
CA PHE A 145 11.51 14.41 28.95
C PHE A 145 11.52 14.32 30.48
N PHE A 146 11.47 13.12 31.06
CA PHE A 146 11.39 12.95 32.52
C PHE A 146 12.71 13.27 33.22
N LEU A 147 13.85 13.10 32.54
CA LEU A 147 15.16 13.52 33.05
C LEU A 147 15.25 15.04 33.17
N VAL A 148 14.72 15.77 32.18
CA VAL A 148 14.65 17.24 32.23
C VAL A 148 13.75 17.69 33.38
N VAL A 149 12.58 17.06 33.56
CA VAL A 149 11.68 17.38 34.68
C VAL A 149 12.34 17.14 36.03
N ALA A 150 13.03 16.00 36.21
CA ALA A 150 13.74 15.69 37.46
C ALA A 150 14.88 16.68 37.75
N LEU A 151 15.63 17.08 36.72
CA LEU A 151 16.70 18.08 36.85
C LEU A 151 16.15 19.44 37.26
N LEU A 152 15.09 19.92 36.58
CA LEU A 152 14.43 21.18 36.92
C LEU A 152 13.85 21.15 38.35
N TRP A 153 13.34 20.00 38.79
CA TRP A 153 12.83 19.82 40.14
C TRP A 153 13.95 19.87 41.20
N LEU A 154 15.11 19.25 40.93
CA LEU A 154 16.29 19.33 41.79
C LEU A 154 16.83 20.76 41.89
N ILE A 155 16.94 21.46 40.77
CA ILE A 155 17.39 22.87 40.74
C ILE A 155 16.44 23.75 41.57
N SER A 156 15.12 23.56 41.43
CA SER A 156 14.11 24.28 42.21
C SER A 156 14.18 23.97 43.71
N ALA A 157 14.45 22.71 44.07
CA ALA A 157 14.59 22.28 45.47
C ALA A 157 15.85 22.86 46.15
N VAL A 158 16.94 23.03 45.41
CA VAL A 158 18.18 23.65 45.89
C VAL A 158 18.01 25.17 46.00
N GLY A 159 17.37 25.82 45.02
CA GLY A 159 17.10 27.26 45.03
C GLY A 159 16.20 27.71 46.18
N ARG A 160 15.25 26.87 46.63
CA ARG A 160 14.37 27.17 47.78
C ARG A 160 15.03 27.02 49.15
N ARG A 161 16.17 26.33 49.26
CA ARG A 161 16.91 26.20 50.54
C ARG A 161 17.95 27.30 50.76
N GLY A 162 18.21 28.13 49.75
CA GLY A 162 19.15 29.26 49.83
C GLY A 162 18.54 30.60 50.29
N VAL A 163 17.21 30.70 50.45
CA VAL A 163 16.52 31.94 50.89
C VAL A 163 15.74 31.71 52.19
N SER A 164 16.42 31.12 53.18
CA SER A 164 15.97 31.18 54.58
C SER A 164 17.16 31.15 55.54
N ALA A 165 17.82 32.30 55.66
CA ALA A 165 18.59 32.74 56.82
C ALA A 165 18.48 34.28 56.81
N ARG A 166 17.41 34.83 57.40
CA ARG A 166 17.32 35.45 58.76
C ARG A 166 17.94 36.86 58.82
N PRO A 167 17.54 37.66 59.81
CA PRO A 167 16.30 38.41 60.02
C PRO A 167 16.40 39.88 59.57
#